data_AF-A0A7V9J6V8-F1
#
_entry.id   AF-A0A7V9J6V8-F1
#
_cell.length_a   1.000
_cell.length_b   1.000
_cell.length_c   1.000
_cell.angle_alpha   90.00
_cell.angle_beta   90.00
_cell.angle_gamma   90.00
#
_symmetry.space_group_name_H-M   'P 1'
#
loop_
_entity.id
_entity.type
_entity.pdbx_description
1 polymer ?
#
loop_
_entity_poly.entity_id
_entity_poly.type
_entity_poly.pdbx_seq_one_letter_code
_entity_poly.pdbx_strand_id
1 'polypeptide(L)'
;MDEANPYAAPTGPAVDDATVLACFARDVAAGHSTRFHVERPTLLVDRNVAAAVRIAPRTVLVRADLPPDLTPAKGEVEAALATEGLTCLDEDTLLATPVALQLFGLRLSSWDLWGDDIDDGFAALRAGCIAEQRGPFEGPSPF
;
A
#
# COMPACT_ATOMS: atom_id res chain seq x y z
N MET A 1 -6.24 -18.32 22.77
CA MET A 1 -4.85 -18.44 22.29
C MET A 1 -4.74 -17.31 21.27
N ASP A 2 -4.34 -16.13 21.74
CA ASP A 2 -4.23 -14.95 20.87
C ASP A 2 -2.96 -15.12 20.04
N GLU A 3 -3.16 -15.49 18.79
CA GLU A 3 -2.12 -15.48 17.76
C GLU A 3 -1.69 -14.02 17.60
N ALA A 4 -0.42 -13.73 17.93
CA ALA A 4 0.11 -12.38 17.87
C ALA A 4 -0.01 -11.86 16.44
N ASN A 5 -0.92 -10.90 16.24
CA ASN A 5 -1.04 -10.16 14.99
C ASN A 5 0.32 -9.52 14.70
N PRO A 6 1.00 -9.84 13.59
CA PRO A 6 2.31 -9.24 13.25
C PRO A 6 2.21 -7.75 12.93
N TYR A 7 0.99 -7.20 12.87
CA TYR A 7 0.68 -5.79 12.62
C TYR A 7 0.42 -5.06 13.95
N ALA A 8 0.95 -3.83 14.07
CA ALA A 8 0.82 -3.02 15.27
C ALA A 8 -0.64 -2.56 15.46
N ALA A 9 -1.02 -2.12 16.65
CA ALA A 9 -2.30 -1.44 16.80
C ALA A 9 -2.31 -0.17 15.92
N PRO A 10 -3.42 0.15 15.23
CA PRO A 10 -3.50 1.33 14.37
C PRO A 10 -3.15 2.58 15.18
N THR A 11 -2.24 3.40 14.63
CA THR A 11 -1.77 4.62 15.29
C THR A 11 -2.53 5.85 14.77
N GLY A 12 -2.59 6.93 15.56
CA GLY A 12 -3.26 8.18 15.17
C GLY A 12 -4.72 8.30 15.61
N PRO A 13 -5.38 9.44 15.30
CA PRO A 13 -6.77 9.70 15.69
C PRO A 13 -7.78 8.84 14.90
N ALA A 14 -8.95 8.57 15.47
CA ALA A 14 -10.05 7.95 14.75
C ALA A 14 -10.69 8.96 13.77
N VAL A 15 -10.83 8.60 12.50
CA VAL A 15 -11.39 9.41 11.40
C VAL A 15 -12.28 8.55 10.50
N ASP A 16 -12.97 9.16 9.53
CA ASP A 16 -13.76 8.44 8.53
C ASP A 16 -12.92 7.81 7.41
N ASP A 17 -13.48 6.83 6.69
CA ASP A 17 -12.83 6.12 5.59
C ASP A 17 -12.32 7.07 4.50
N ALA A 18 -13.15 8.04 4.11
CA ALA A 18 -12.82 9.01 3.06
C ALA A 18 -11.57 9.83 3.42
N THR A 19 -11.44 10.22 4.69
CA THR A 19 -10.26 10.94 5.20
C THR A 19 -9.03 10.06 5.16
N VAL A 20 -9.10 8.79 5.60
CA VAL A 20 -7.96 7.86 5.53
C VAL A 20 -7.50 7.68 4.09
N LEU A 21 -8.44 7.43 3.17
CA LEU A 21 -8.14 7.22 1.75
C LEU A 21 -7.55 8.45 1.08
N ALA A 22 -8.09 9.64 1.35
CA ALA A 22 -7.55 10.90 0.83
C ALA A 22 -6.14 11.20 1.39
N CYS A 23 -5.91 10.95 2.68
CA CYS A 23 -4.60 11.09 3.30
C CYS A 23 -3.59 10.10 2.70
N PHE A 24 -3.99 8.83 2.53
CA PHE A 24 -3.17 7.82 1.88
C PHE A 24 -2.81 8.26 0.46
N ALA A 25 -3.79 8.68 -0.35
CA ALA A 25 -3.59 9.09 -1.74
C ALA A 25 -2.60 10.26 -1.87
N ARG A 26 -2.62 11.20 -0.91
CA ARG A 26 -1.71 12.37 -0.81
C ARG A 26 -0.35 12.10 -0.17
N ASP A 27 -0.10 10.88 0.30
CA ASP A 27 1.10 10.54 1.07
C ASP A 27 1.29 11.41 2.33
N VAL A 28 0.20 11.63 3.06
CA VAL A 28 0.22 12.36 4.34
C VAL A 28 -0.26 11.46 5.47
N ALA A 29 0.26 11.74 6.68
CA ALA A 29 -0.13 10.99 7.87
C ALA A 29 -1.65 11.02 8.06
N ALA A 30 -2.24 9.83 8.10
CA ALA A 30 -3.65 9.63 8.37
C ALA A 30 -3.89 9.24 9.84
N GLY A 31 -5.14 9.37 10.26
CA GLY A 31 -5.65 8.58 11.38
C GLY A 31 -5.97 7.15 10.95
N HIS A 32 -6.90 6.52 11.65
CA HIS A 32 -7.48 5.24 11.27
C HIS A 32 -9.01 5.33 11.30
N SER A 33 -9.66 4.51 10.50
CA SER A 33 -11.09 4.28 10.59
C SER A 33 -11.37 2.87 11.11
N THR A 34 -12.64 2.49 11.18
CA THR A 34 -13.03 1.11 11.53
C THR A 34 -12.62 0.09 10.48
N ARG A 35 -12.43 0.54 9.23
CA ARG A 35 -12.19 -0.33 8.07
C ARG A 35 -10.80 -0.16 7.49
N PHE A 36 -10.30 1.08 7.42
CA PHE A 36 -9.00 1.41 6.82
C PHE A 36 -8.02 1.96 7.84
N HIS A 37 -6.75 1.64 7.65
CA HIS A 37 -5.65 2.31 8.33
C HIS A 37 -4.39 2.20 7.48
N VAL A 38 -3.44 3.09 7.74
CA VAL A 38 -2.16 3.14 7.03
C VAL A 38 -1.05 2.67 7.96
N GLU A 39 -0.33 1.65 7.54
CA GLU A 39 0.89 1.18 8.20
C GLU A 39 2.07 1.37 7.26
N ARG A 40 2.84 2.44 7.50
CA ARG A 40 3.98 2.83 6.64
C ARG A 40 3.49 3.00 5.18
N PRO A 41 4.09 2.47 4.09
CA PRO A 41 3.52 2.77 2.78
C PRO A 41 2.28 1.92 2.46
N THR A 42 1.80 1.07 3.38
CA THR A 42 0.73 0.11 3.11
C THR A 42 -0.61 0.62 3.64
N LEU A 43 -1.61 0.63 2.76
CA LEU A 43 -3.01 0.77 3.14
C LEU A 43 -3.59 -0.61 3.44
N LEU A 44 -4.06 -0.78 4.67
CA LEU A 44 -4.69 -2.00 5.15
C LEU A 44 -6.21 -1.80 5.25
N VAL A 45 -6.96 -2.83 4.87
CA VAL A 45 -8.41 -2.96 5.02
C VAL A 45 -8.74 -4.11 5.96
N ASP A 46 -9.81 -3.98 6.75
CA ASP A 46 -10.32 -4.99 7.68
C ASP A 46 -9.22 -5.63 8.53
N ARG A 47 -8.50 -4.75 9.25
CA ARG A 47 -7.41 -5.03 10.21
C ARG A 47 -6.07 -5.42 9.62
N ASN A 48 -5.98 -6.24 8.57
CA ASN A 48 -4.67 -6.74 8.13
C ASN A 48 -4.55 -7.12 6.65
N VAL A 49 -5.57 -6.86 5.83
CA VAL A 49 -5.50 -7.16 4.41
C VAL A 49 -4.90 -5.97 3.68
N ALA A 50 -3.75 -6.15 3.02
CA ALA A 50 -3.17 -5.11 2.19
C ALA A 50 -4.06 -4.85 0.96
N ALA A 51 -4.61 -3.63 0.87
CA ALA A 51 -5.41 -3.17 -0.24
C ALA A 51 -4.58 -2.37 -1.25
N ALA A 52 -3.60 -1.59 -0.77
CA ALA A 52 -2.68 -0.86 -1.63
C ALA A 52 -1.34 -0.64 -0.95
N VAL A 53 -0.30 -0.42 -1.75
CA VAL A 53 1.04 -0.12 -1.25
C VAL A 53 1.73 0.94 -2.10
N ARG A 54 2.23 1.98 -1.44
CA ARG A 54 2.99 3.04 -2.08
C ARG A 54 4.45 2.62 -2.29
N ILE A 55 4.92 2.69 -3.53
CA ILE A 55 6.32 2.36 -3.88
C ILE A 55 7.13 3.59 -4.28
N ALA A 56 6.45 4.70 -4.60
CA ALA A 56 7.04 6.04 -4.76
C ALA A 56 5.96 7.12 -4.47
N PRO A 57 6.32 8.41 -4.33
CA PRO A 57 5.35 9.47 -3.97
C PRO A 57 4.12 9.54 -4.87
N ARG A 58 4.26 9.21 -6.16
CA ARG A 58 3.15 9.15 -7.12
C ARG A 58 2.98 7.78 -7.79
N THR A 59 3.44 6.73 -7.13
CA THR A 59 3.32 5.36 -7.64
C THR A 59 2.83 4.41 -6.55
N VAL A 60 1.70 3.77 -6.82
CA VAL A 60 0.98 2.90 -5.88
C VAL A 60 0.67 1.57 -6.59
N LEU A 61 0.82 0.47 -5.86
CA LEU A 61 0.30 -0.83 -6.24
C LEU A 61 -1.05 -1.03 -5.57
N VAL A 62 -2.11 -1.27 -6.34
CA VAL A 62 -3.44 -1.59 -5.82
C VAL A 62 -3.69 -3.07 -5.98
N ARG A 63 -4.14 -3.75 -4.93
CA ARG A 63 -4.34 -5.20 -4.98
C ARG A 63 -5.56 -5.54 -5.84
N ALA A 64 -5.35 -6.34 -6.86
CA ALA A 64 -6.38 -6.73 -7.81
C ALA A 64 -7.24 -7.90 -7.32
N ASP A 65 -6.66 -8.81 -6.54
CA ASP A 65 -7.25 -10.07 -6.10
C ASP A 65 -7.78 -10.03 -4.66
N LEU A 66 -8.36 -8.91 -4.25
CA LEU A 66 -8.97 -8.80 -2.92
C LEU A 66 -10.11 -9.84 -2.76
N PRO A 67 -10.30 -10.38 -1.53
CA PRO A 67 -11.46 -11.21 -1.20
C PRO A 67 -12.79 -10.58 -1.65
N PRO A 68 -13.79 -11.36 -2.08
CA PRO A 68 -15.03 -10.82 -2.65
C PRO A 68 -15.81 -9.85 -1.74
N ASP A 69 -15.72 -10.05 -0.43
CA ASP A 69 -16.27 -9.18 0.62
C ASP A 69 -15.56 -7.82 0.72
N LEU A 70 -14.33 -7.74 0.21
CA LEU A 70 -13.50 -6.54 0.19
C LEU A 70 -13.43 -5.86 -1.18
N THR A 71 -14.07 -6.41 -2.22
CA THR A 71 -14.13 -5.80 -3.56
C THR A 71 -14.61 -4.33 -3.55
N PRO A 72 -15.59 -3.92 -2.73
CA PRO A 72 -15.96 -2.50 -2.63
C PRO A 72 -14.80 -1.61 -2.17
N ALA A 73 -13.89 -2.14 -1.33
CA ALA A 73 -12.73 -1.40 -0.85
C ALA A 73 -11.77 -1.05 -1.99
N LYS A 74 -11.61 -1.96 -2.96
CA LYS A 74 -10.80 -1.71 -4.16
C LYS A 74 -11.28 -0.45 -4.87
N GLY A 75 -12.58 -0.40 -5.20
CA GLY A 75 -13.15 0.74 -5.92
C GLY A 75 -13.06 2.07 -5.16
N GLU A 76 -13.18 2.04 -3.83
CA GLU A 76 -12.99 3.23 -2.98
C GLU A 76 -11.54 3.75 -3.00
N VAL A 77 -10.57 2.83 -2.95
CA VAL A 77 -9.14 3.17 -3.06
C VAL A 77 -8.84 3.77 -4.43
N GLU A 78 -9.29 3.11 -5.51
CA GLU A 78 -9.10 3.58 -6.88
C GLU A 78 -9.72 4.97 -7.10
N ALA A 79 -10.93 5.21 -6.58
CA ALA A 79 -11.58 6.51 -6.65
C ALA A 79 -10.80 7.61 -5.90
N ALA A 80 -10.22 7.28 -4.74
CA ALA A 80 -9.37 8.21 -3.99
C ALA A 80 -8.08 8.54 -4.74
N LEU A 81 -7.41 7.54 -5.34
CA LEU A 81 -6.24 7.75 -6.18
C LEU A 81 -6.55 8.59 -7.42
N ALA A 82 -7.68 8.32 -8.08
CA ALA A 82 -8.13 9.09 -9.24
C ALA A 82 -8.42 10.55 -8.90
N THR A 83 -8.94 10.83 -7.70
CA THR A 83 -9.17 12.21 -7.23
C THR A 83 -7.85 13.00 -7.09
N GLU A 84 -6.75 12.31 -6.78
CA GLU A 84 -5.40 12.90 -6.69
C GLU A 84 -4.62 12.83 -8.02
N GLY A 85 -5.32 12.51 -9.13
CA GLY A 85 -4.77 12.50 -10.48
C GLY A 85 -3.91 11.29 -10.82
N LEU A 86 -4.00 10.19 -10.06
CA LEU A 86 -3.38 8.92 -10.43
C LEU A 86 -4.35 8.09 -11.28
N THR A 87 -3.81 7.38 -12.26
CA THR A 87 -4.55 6.48 -13.13
C THR A 87 -3.95 5.09 -13.09
N CYS A 88 -4.73 4.06 -13.45
CA CYS A 88 -4.18 2.73 -13.70
C CYS A 88 -3.29 2.78 -14.95
N LEU A 89 -2.01 2.47 -14.77
CA LEU A 89 -0.97 2.50 -15.80
C LEU A 89 -0.74 1.11 -16.41
N ASP A 90 -0.84 0.05 -15.60
CA ASP A 90 -0.65 -1.34 -16.01
C ASP A 90 -1.45 -2.26 -15.08
N GLU A 91 -2.37 -3.06 -15.64
CA GLU A 91 -3.16 -4.04 -14.89
C GLU A 91 -2.35 -5.33 -14.71
N ASP A 92 -2.45 -5.96 -13.53
CA ASP A 92 -1.74 -7.21 -13.22
C ASP A 92 -0.24 -7.21 -13.58
N THR A 93 0.45 -6.14 -13.18
CA THR A 93 1.85 -5.94 -13.60
C THR A 93 2.77 -7.03 -13.03
N LEU A 94 3.48 -7.74 -13.92
CA LEU A 94 4.31 -8.89 -13.54
C LEU A 94 5.43 -8.52 -12.55
N LEU A 95 5.88 -7.26 -12.57
CA LEU A 95 6.91 -6.77 -11.67
C LEU A 95 6.38 -6.45 -10.26
N ALA A 96 5.07 -6.34 -10.06
CA ALA A 96 4.54 -6.01 -8.74
C ALA A 96 4.65 -7.18 -7.76
N THR A 97 4.51 -8.43 -8.21
CA THR A 97 4.66 -9.60 -7.32
C THR A 97 6.04 -9.65 -6.64
N PRO A 98 7.18 -9.58 -7.36
CA PRO A 98 8.49 -9.58 -6.71
C PRO A 98 8.69 -8.35 -5.80
N VAL A 99 8.22 -7.16 -6.20
CA VAL A 99 8.27 -5.94 -5.36
C VAL A 99 7.47 -6.12 -4.07
N ALA A 100 6.23 -6.61 -4.18
CA ALA A 100 5.33 -6.82 -3.04
C ALA A 100 5.88 -7.87 -2.06
N LEU A 101 6.49 -8.93 -2.59
CA LEU A 101 7.15 -9.95 -1.78
C LEU A 101 8.38 -9.39 -1.05
N GLN A 102 9.22 -8.62 -1.76
CA GLN A 102 10.49 -8.11 -1.24
C GLN A 102 10.32 -6.97 -0.22
N LEU A 103 9.44 -6.02 -0.52
CA LEU A 103 9.24 -4.83 0.31
C LEU A 103 8.27 -5.08 1.46
N PHE A 104 7.28 -5.96 1.27
CA PHE A 104 6.14 -6.07 2.20
C PHE A 104 5.87 -7.49 2.68
N GLY A 105 6.65 -8.50 2.23
CA GLY A 105 6.43 -9.90 2.60
C GLY A 105 5.09 -10.47 2.13
N LEU A 106 4.41 -9.77 1.22
CA LEU A 106 3.07 -10.12 0.75
C LEU A 106 3.18 -11.29 -0.24
N ARG A 107 2.46 -12.36 0.06
CA ARG A 107 2.46 -13.57 -0.78
C ARG A 107 1.67 -13.34 -2.07
N LEU A 108 2.07 -14.05 -3.14
CA LEU A 108 1.46 -14.14 -4.48
C LEU A 108 0.06 -13.50 -4.55
N SER A 109 0.05 -12.21 -4.91
CA SER A 109 -1.16 -11.42 -5.11
C SER A 109 -1.00 -10.68 -6.43
N SER A 110 -2.10 -10.47 -7.16
CA SER A 110 -2.11 -9.64 -8.37
C SER A 110 -2.23 -8.17 -7.99
N TRP A 111 -1.50 -7.31 -8.70
CA TRP A 111 -1.46 -5.88 -8.40
C TRP A 111 -1.54 -5.05 -9.67
N ASP A 112 -2.34 -4.00 -9.60
CA ASP A 112 -2.44 -2.97 -10.64
C ASP A 112 -1.47 -1.83 -10.29
N LEU A 113 -0.71 -1.35 -11.28
CA LEU A 113 0.17 -0.21 -11.14
C LEU A 113 -0.62 1.08 -11.34
N TRP A 114 -0.63 1.94 -10.33
CA TRP A 114 -1.25 3.26 -10.37
C TRP A 114 -0.22 4.37 -10.25
N GLY A 115 -0.38 5.41 -11.06
CA GLY A 115 0.47 6.59 -11.07
C GLY A 115 0.03 7.61 -12.11
N ASP A 116 0.81 8.67 -12.28
CA ASP A 116 0.57 9.73 -13.27
C ASP A 116 1.50 9.65 -14.49
N ASP A 117 2.61 8.92 -14.38
CA ASP A 117 3.56 8.68 -15.47
C ASP A 117 4.02 7.20 -15.48
N ILE A 118 3.99 6.59 -16.66
CA ILE A 118 4.31 5.17 -16.84
C ILE A 118 5.82 4.88 -16.70
N ASP A 119 6.68 5.78 -17.19
CA ASP A 119 8.12 5.60 -17.12
C ASP A 119 8.62 5.71 -15.68
N ASP A 120 8.08 6.68 -14.92
CA ASP A 120 8.34 6.83 -13.49
C ASP A 120 7.79 5.63 -12.69
N GLY A 121 6.59 5.14 -13.03
CA GLY A 121 6.01 3.96 -12.42
C GLY A 121 6.87 2.71 -12.57
N PHE A 122 7.35 2.44 -13.79
CA PHE A 122 8.27 1.32 -14.04
C PHE A 122 9.67 1.55 -13.45
N ALA A 123 10.14 2.80 -13.36
CA ALA A 123 11.38 3.12 -12.67
C ALA A 123 11.28 2.81 -11.17
N ALA A 124 10.16 3.15 -10.53
CA ALA A 124 9.89 2.82 -9.13
C ALA A 124 9.82 1.29 -8.91
N LEU A 125 9.14 0.54 -9.79
CA LEU A 125 9.11 -0.92 -9.73
C LEU A 125 10.52 -1.53 -9.80
N ARG A 126 11.34 -1.09 -10.75
CA ARG A 126 12.74 -1.56 -10.87
C ARG A 126 13.56 -1.21 -9.63
N ALA A 127 13.42 -0.01 -9.10
CA ALA A 127 14.11 0.40 -7.87
C ALA A 127 13.68 -0.47 -6.67
N GLY A 128 12.39 -0.78 -6.56
CA GLY A 128 11.85 -1.68 -5.53
C GLY A 128 12.38 -3.12 -5.60
N CYS A 129 12.62 -3.64 -6.81
CA CYS A 129 13.24 -4.96 -7.01
C CYS A 129 14.74 -4.97 -6.65
N ILE A 130 15.45 -3.88 -6.90
CA ILE A 130 16.92 -3.80 -6.73
C ILE A 130 17.30 -3.44 -5.29
N ALA A 131 16.41 -2.81 -4.53
CA ALA A 131 16.66 -2.46 -3.15
C ALA A 131 17.02 -3.72 -2.32
N GLU A 132 18.29 -3.87 -1.94
CA GLU A 132 18.68 -4.77 -0.86
C GLU A 132 17.76 -4.51 0.34
N GLN A 133 17.37 -5.55 1.07
CA GLN A 133 16.68 -5.39 2.35
C GLN A 133 17.59 -4.60 3.32
N ARG A 134 17.62 -3.28 3.21
CA ARG A 134 17.83 -2.41 4.37
C ARG A 134 16.56 -2.55 5.17
N GLY A 135 16.54 -3.55 6.04
CA GLY A 135 15.48 -3.69 7.02
C GLY A 135 15.31 -2.37 7.78
N PRO A 136 14.10 -2.02 8.24
CA PRO A 136 13.82 -0.78 8.96
C PRO A 136 14.48 -0.69 10.36
N PHE A 137 15.50 -1.52 10.65
CA PHE A 137 16.15 -1.65 11.95
C PHE A 137 17.53 -0.98 12.05
N GLU A 138 18.01 -0.27 11.03
CA GLU A 138 19.23 0.54 11.16
C GLU A 138 18.93 1.90 11.79
N GLY A 139 18.63 1.89 13.10
CA GLY A 139 19.10 2.96 13.97
C GLY A 139 20.61 2.82 14.18
N PRO A 140 21.32 3.89 14.61
CA PRO A 140 22.75 3.78 14.91
C PRO A 140 22.99 2.71 15.98
N SER A 141 23.84 1.72 15.65
CA SER A 141 24.31 0.71 16.61
C SER A 141 25.02 1.39 17.78
N PRO A 142 24.64 1.14 19.04
CA PRO A 142 25.36 1.64 20.20
C PRO A 142 26.34 0.58 20.70
N PHE A 143 27.35 0.22 19.90
CA PHE A 143 28.59 -0.42 20.37
C PHE A 143 29.73 -0.10 19.40
#